data_AF-A0A8S2MWS2-F1
#
_entry.id   AF-A0A8S2MWS2-F1
#
_cell.length_a   1.000
_cell.length_b   1.000
_cell.length_c   1.000
_cell.angle_alpha   90.00
_cell.angle_beta   90.00
_cell.angle_gamma   90.00
#
_symmetry.space_group_name_H-M   'P 1'
#
loop_
_entity.id
_entity.type
_entity.pdbx_description
1 polymer ?
#
loop_
_entity_poly.entity_id
_entity_poly.type
_entity_poly.pdbx_seq_one_letter_code
_entity_poly.pdbx_strand_id
1 'polypeptide(L)'
;MKTVSFTFDSSSIAGLGDTQVKTTTFLIPNEISLHEHSYRLLEKWNLPVYVLPQLRESLRQFFSEQTQVYLDEEIRAYVEPIQNGQLEQDGLIDQWLKTFQECKSYTRIQPVTDEDLFSNIYHSVLLTDRYEDLLLLEVKYQDEIKDLLNDRDKQIQELDTKHSREMQDVVNEPTNKYPDVYVRNVAQKHMEDKQLVEGKWNSEIISVKERQKQEFKNYVMQLSLQNQLNQSLQANKIRRKRNTNSLVLSVDESTTRRLETSYTVQLGAQLKSMHNLRLIRCDILEFCRLKTYKKGNQVFFEPQRLQTLMSLFSNSLSGVVLLVQKRSLLKADMKEEFGSVCERSTDFHFPSYEQQMATIDDCIEQANQQRTVTSSSSAQISQSNSNADLQSINSKHSASDEDRKLCSVGDFYVTKHSNLSEIHLALHLVVDDSLKSSDITSRHPTILGLRNILKACCRHDVTTLTLPILLTHEMTEEMTIAWVMKRTELVLKCLKGFMMEMATWGTNKCTTIQLIVPKSLLEQTFYSMADLLPTIFRESRTVTLNI
;
A
#
# COMPACT_ATOMS: atom_id res chain seq x y z
N MET A 1 -29.52 -35.84 15.84
CA MET A 1 -30.03 -36.29 14.52
C MET A 1 -31.54 -36.13 14.44
N LYS A 2 -32.04 -35.39 13.45
CA LYS A 2 -33.47 -35.08 13.27
C LYS A 2 -33.99 -35.77 12.01
N THR A 3 -35.15 -36.40 12.10
CA THR A 3 -35.84 -36.98 10.92
C THR A 3 -36.77 -35.93 10.35
N VAL A 4 -36.60 -35.57 9.08
CA VAL A 4 -37.40 -34.54 8.41
C VAL A 4 -38.03 -35.11 7.13
N SER A 5 -39.32 -34.83 6.90
CA SER A 5 -40.04 -35.23 5.70
C SER A 5 -39.80 -34.24 4.55
N PHE A 6 -39.30 -34.75 3.43
CA PHE A 6 -39.22 -34.06 2.14
C PHE A 6 -40.42 -34.42 1.27
N THR A 7 -41.08 -33.40 0.73
CA THR A 7 -42.18 -33.52 -0.23
C THR A 7 -41.75 -32.96 -1.58
N PHE A 8 -41.84 -33.78 -2.63
CA PHE A 8 -41.60 -33.34 -4.00
C PHE A 8 -42.94 -33.26 -4.74
N ASP A 9 -43.26 -32.06 -5.24
CA ASP A 9 -44.40 -31.85 -6.11
C ASP A 9 -43.93 -31.73 -7.57
N SER A 10 -44.48 -32.59 -8.43
CA SER A 10 -44.18 -32.65 -9.86
C SER A 10 -45.17 -31.88 -10.73
N SER A 11 -46.12 -31.16 -10.12
CA SER A 11 -47.20 -30.42 -10.80
C SER A 11 -46.73 -29.32 -11.76
N SER A 12 -45.52 -28.80 -11.58
CA SER A 12 -44.94 -27.71 -12.39
C SER A 12 -44.15 -28.18 -13.62
N ILE A 13 -44.08 -29.50 -13.86
CA ILE A 13 -43.22 -30.11 -14.89
C ILE A 13 -44.06 -30.48 -16.12
N ALA A 14 -43.81 -29.80 -17.25
CA ALA A 14 -44.49 -30.09 -18.50
C ALA A 14 -44.21 -31.53 -18.98
N GLY A 15 -45.26 -32.33 -19.16
CA GLY A 15 -45.18 -33.69 -19.72
C GLY A 15 -45.54 -34.84 -18.75
N LEU A 16 -45.82 -34.58 -17.47
CA LEU A 16 -46.50 -35.55 -16.60
C LEU A 16 -48.00 -35.26 -16.56
N GLY A 17 -48.82 -36.21 -17.03
CA GLY A 17 -50.28 -36.09 -17.09
C GLY A 17 -51.00 -36.25 -15.76
N ASP A 18 -50.30 -36.62 -14.68
CA ASP A 18 -50.85 -36.75 -13.33
C ASP A 18 -49.92 -36.06 -12.32
N THR A 19 -50.50 -35.20 -11.47
CA THR A 19 -49.82 -34.59 -10.32
C THR A 19 -49.43 -35.67 -9.32
N GLN A 20 -48.14 -35.99 -9.22
CA GLN A 20 -47.63 -36.93 -8.21
C GLN A 20 -46.88 -36.15 -7.13
N VAL A 21 -47.55 -35.89 -6.00
CA VAL A 21 -46.90 -35.44 -4.77
C VAL A 21 -46.33 -36.67 -4.07
N LYS A 22 -45.01 -36.72 -3.86
CA LYS A 22 -44.35 -37.85 -3.19
C LYS A 22 -43.53 -37.38 -2.00
N THR A 23 -43.63 -38.13 -0.90
CA THR A 23 -42.99 -37.79 0.37
C THR A 23 -41.99 -38.87 0.78
N THR A 24 -40.79 -38.48 1.19
CA THR A 24 -39.77 -39.37 1.79
C THR A 24 -39.14 -38.69 3.00
N THR A 25 -38.74 -39.46 4.01
CA THR A 25 -38.06 -38.96 5.22
C THR A 25 -36.55 -39.08 5.12
N PHE A 26 -35.82 -38.06 5.59
CA PHE A 26 -34.36 -38.02 5.65
C PHE A 26 -33.85 -37.76 7.06
N LEU A 27 -32.63 -38.22 7.35
CA LEU A 27 -31.91 -37.95 8.59
C LEU A 27 -30.91 -36.80 8.37
N ILE A 28 -30.84 -35.88 9.33
CA ILE A 28 -29.91 -34.74 9.34
C ILE A 28 -29.03 -34.80 10.60
N PRO A 29 -27.69 -34.60 10.51
CA PRO A 29 -26.91 -34.34 9.29
C PRO A 29 -26.79 -35.57 8.37
N ASN A 30 -26.74 -35.34 7.06
CA ASN A 30 -26.73 -36.40 6.05
C ASN A 30 -25.29 -36.78 5.67
N GLU A 31 -24.94 -38.05 5.75
CA GLU A 31 -23.60 -38.58 5.43
C GLU A 31 -23.46 -39.01 3.96
N ILE A 32 -24.57 -39.09 3.22
CA ILE A 32 -24.60 -39.63 1.85
C ILE A 32 -24.71 -38.52 0.82
N SER A 33 -23.97 -38.64 -0.28
CA SER A 33 -23.98 -37.70 -1.40
C SER A 33 -25.40 -37.43 -1.94
N LEU A 34 -25.70 -36.16 -2.17
CA LEU A 34 -26.96 -35.67 -2.72
C LEU A 34 -27.30 -36.32 -4.08
N HIS A 35 -26.26 -36.71 -4.82
CA HIS A 35 -26.38 -37.40 -6.10
C HIS A 35 -27.01 -38.80 -5.92
N GLU A 36 -26.50 -39.59 -4.97
CA GLU A 36 -27.00 -40.94 -4.72
C GLU A 36 -28.45 -40.93 -4.23
N HIS A 37 -28.80 -39.94 -3.40
CA HIS A 37 -30.17 -39.71 -2.95
C HIS A 37 -31.12 -39.37 -4.09
N SER A 38 -30.72 -38.49 -5.02
CA SER A 38 -31.55 -38.17 -6.19
C SER A 38 -31.82 -39.38 -7.09
N TYR A 39 -30.85 -40.27 -7.27
CA TYR A 39 -31.03 -41.48 -8.09
C TYR A 39 -31.88 -42.54 -7.38
N ARG A 40 -31.68 -42.75 -6.08
CA ARG A 40 -32.52 -43.67 -5.28
C ARG A 40 -33.98 -43.23 -5.22
N LEU A 41 -34.22 -41.92 -5.13
CA LEU A 41 -35.57 -41.37 -5.19
C LEU A 41 -36.18 -41.51 -6.58
N LEU A 42 -35.39 -41.32 -7.64
CA LEU A 42 -35.86 -41.49 -9.02
C LEU A 42 -36.30 -42.93 -9.30
N GLU A 43 -35.52 -43.91 -8.84
CA GLU A 43 -35.84 -45.34 -8.93
C GLU A 43 -37.05 -45.71 -8.07
N LYS A 44 -37.06 -45.28 -6.80
CA LYS A 44 -38.16 -45.55 -5.85
C LYS A 44 -39.49 -44.93 -6.29
N TRP A 45 -39.45 -43.78 -6.96
CA TRP A 45 -40.63 -43.07 -7.41
C TRP A 45 -40.94 -43.30 -8.89
N ASN A 46 -40.18 -44.14 -9.60
CA ASN A 46 -40.36 -44.43 -11.02
C ASN A 46 -40.55 -43.16 -11.86
N LEU A 47 -39.72 -42.14 -11.61
CA LEU A 47 -39.80 -40.84 -12.28
C LEU A 47 -38.96 -40.83 -13.56
N PRO A 48 -39.40 -40.15 -14.63
CA PRO A 48 -38.59 -39.99 -15.83
C PRO A 48 -37.27 -39.24 -15.58
N VAL A 49 -36.21 -39.62 -16.30
CA VAL A 49 -34.85 -39.09 -16.12
C VAL A 49 -34.77 -37.57 -16.33
N TYR A 50 -35.67 -36.98 -17.11
CA TYR A 50 -35.70 -35.52 -17.33
C TYR A 50 -36.10 -34.70 -16.09
N VAL A 51 -36.67 -35.33 -15.04
CA VAL A 51 -37.05 -34.68 -13.76
C VAL A 51 -35.86 -34.57 -12.80
N LEU A 52 -34.77 -35.31 -13.04
CA LEU A 52 -33.60 -35.38 -12.16
C LEU A 52 -32.98 -34.01 -11.82
N PRO A 53 -32.83 -33.04 -12.75
CA PRO A 53 -32.24 -31.73 -12.43
C PRO A 53 -33.07 -30.95 -11.41
N GLN A 54 -34.39 -30.93 -11.57
CA GLN A 54 -35.31 -30.23 -10.67
C GLN A 54 -35.41 -30.91 -9.31
N LEU A 55 -35.47 -32.25 -9.28
CA LEU A 55 -35.43 -33.02 -8.03
C LEU A 55 -34.14 -32.75 -7.25
N ARG A 56 -33.00 -32.65 -7.94
CA ARG A 56 -31.71 -32.35 -7.33
C ARG A 56 -31.66 -30.95 -6.75
N GLU A 57 -32.23 -29.97 -7.44
CA GLU A 57 -32.29 -28.59 -6.95
C GLU A 57 -33.22 -28.45 -5.74
N SER A 58 -34.41 -29.07 -5.76
CA SER A 58 -35.33 -29.09 -4.63
C SER A 58 -34.76 -29.85 -3.42
N LEU A 59 -34.07 -30.98 -3.63
CA LEU A 59 -33.37 -31.69 -2.55
C LEU A 59 -32.23 -30.85 -1.98
N ARG A 60 -31.49 -30.14 -2.83
CA ARG A 60 -30.41 -29.25 -2.38
C ARG A 60 -30.92 -28.10 -1.53
N GLN A 61 -32.02 -27.45 -1.95
CA GLN A 61 -32.67 -26.40 -1.17
C GLN A 61 -33.19 -26.97 0.16
N PHE A 62 -33.89 -28.10 0.13
CA PHE A 62 -34.41 -28.73 1.34
C PHE A 62 -33.32 -29.11 2.34
N PHE A 63 -32.23 -29.76 1.89
CA PHE A 63 -31.12 -30.09 2.79
C PHE A 63 -30.44 -28.82 3.31
N SER A 64 -30.27 -27.77 2.49
CA SER A 64 -29.68 -26.50 2.94
C SER A 64 -30.53 -25.84 4.04
N GLU A 65 -31.84 -25.74 3.83
CA GLU A 65 -32.76 -25.12 4.81
C GLU A 65 -32.84 -25.94 6.09
N GLN A 66 -33.00 -27.25 5.99
CA GLN A 66 -33.14 -28.10 7.17
C GLN A 66 -31.83 -28.28 7.93
N THR A 67 -30.68 -28.25 7.24
CA THR A 67 -29.37 -28.17 7.90
C THR A 67 -29.18 -26.83 8.59
N GLN A 68 -29.60 -25.71 8.01
CA GLN A 68 -29.58 -24.40 8.68
C GLN A 68 -30.46 -24.40 9.93
N VAL A 69 -31.70 -24.89 9.84
CA VAL A 69 -32.62 -24.97 11.00
C VAL A 69 -32.03 -25.85 12.11
N TYR A 70 -31.44 -27.00 11.75
CA TYR A 70 -30.78 -27.88 12.72
C TYR A 70 -29.60 -27.18 13.42
N LEU A 71 -28.74 -26.51 12.65
CA LEU A 71 -27.60 -25.77 13.19
C LEU A 71 -28.06 -24.59 14.06
N ASP A 72 -29.09 -23.86 13.66
CA ASP A 72 -29.65 -22.76 14.43
C ASP A 72 -30.28 -23.25 15.75
N GLU A 73 -30.95 -24.40 15.75
CA GLU A 73 -31.48 -25.05 16.96
C GLU A 73 -30.36 -25.50 17.90
N GLU A 74 -29.30 -26.15 17.38
CA GLU A 74 -28.12 -26.50 18.20
C GLU A 74 -27.42 -25.26 18.75
N ILE A 75 -27.18 -24.24 17.91
CA ILE A 75 -26.55 -22.98 18.32
C ILE A 75 -27.39 -22.30 19.41
N ARG A 76 -28.72 -22.22 19.27
CA ARG A 76 -29.58 -21.67 20.33
C ARG A 76 -29.49 -22.48 21.63
N ALA A 77 -29.48 -23.81 21.55
CA ALA A 77 -29.33 -24.66 22.72
C ALA A 77 -27.99 -24.44 23.45
N TYR A 78 -26.92 -24.08 22.74
CA TYR A 78 -25.64 -23.71 23.34
C TYR A 78 -25.58 -22.24 23.82
N VAL A 79 -26.26 -21.31 23.13
CA VAL A 79 -26.20 -19.87 23.42
C VAL A 79 -27.15 -19.44 24.55
N GLU A 80 -28.35 -20.01 24.65
CA GLU A 80 -29.33 -19.68 25.69
C GLU A 80 -28.80 -19.89 27.13
N PRO A 81 -28.09 -21.00 27.46
CA PRO A 81 -27.51 -21.20 28.79
C PRO A 81 -26.36 -20.22 29.10
N ILE A 82 -25.63 -19.77 28.07
CA ILE A 82 -24.55 -18.77 28.18
C ILE A 82 -25.13 -17.37 28.43
N GLN A 83 -26.21 -17.00 27.73
CA GLN A 83 -26.91 -15.73 27.93
C GLN A 83 -27.63 -15.65 29.29
N ASN A 84 -28.13 -16.77 29.78
CA ASN A 84 -28.81 -16.87 31.08
C ASN A 84 -27.83 -17.01 32.27
N GLY A 85 -26.51 -16.96 32.03
CA GLY A 85 -25.47 -16.94 33.07
C GLY A 85 -25.30 -18.27 33.84
N GLN A 86 -25.75 -19.39 33.27
CA GLN A 86 -25.66 -20.72 33.91
C GLN A 86 -24.36 -21.47 33.61
N LEU A 87 -23.56 -20.98 32.64
CA LEU A 87 -22.25 -21.54 32.27
C LEU A 87 -21.14 -20.52 32.55
N GLU A 88 -20.09 -20.94 33.26
CA GLU A 88 -18.87 -20.15 33.45
C GLU A 88 -18.17 -19.94 32.09
N GLN A 89 -18.13 -18.69 31.63
CA GLN A 89 -17.54 -18.30 30.35
C GLN A 89 -16.06 -18.71 30.24
N ASP A 90 -15.33 -18.66 31.35
CA ASP A 90 -13.90 -18.97 31.40
C ASP A 90 -13.59 -20.45 31.11
N GLY A 91 -14.43 -21.39 31.58
CA GLY A 91 -14.23 -22.82 31.32
C GLY A 91 -14.49 -23.22 29.87
N LEU A 92 -15.42 -22.52 29.20
CA LEU A 92 -15.71 -22.67 27.77
C LEU A 92 -14.57 -22.10 26.92
N ILE A 93 -14.01 -20.95 27.33
CA ILE A 93 -12.82 -20.37 26.70
C ILE A 93 -11.65 -21.33 26.83
N ASP A 94 -11.40 -21.92 28.00
CA ASP A 94 -10.31 -22.89 28.20
C ASP A 94 -10.47 -24.16 27.35
N GLN A 95 -11.70 -24.69 27.23
CA GLN A 95 -11.98 -25.81 26.33
C GLN A 95 -11.77 -25.44 24.86
N TRP A 96 -12.21 -24.25 24.45
CA TRP A 96 -11.96 -23.71 23.11
C TRP A 96 -10.47 -23.50 22.86
N LEU A 97 -9.72 -23.00 23.85
CA LEU A 97 -8.29 -22.76 23.74
C LEU A 97 -7.54 -24.08 23.59
N LYS A 98 -7.96 -25.12 24.33
CA LYS A 98 -7.41 -26.46 24.26
C LYS A 98 -7.71 -27.13 22.91
N THR A 99 -8.95 -27.10 22.44
CA THR A 99 -9.34 -27.65 21.14
C THR A 99 -8.71 -26.87 19.98
N PHE A 100 -8.56 -25.55 20.11
CA PHE A 100 -7.83 -24.72 19.15
C PHE A 100 -6.32 -25.05 19.13
N GLN A 101 -5.70 -25.29 20.28
CA GLN A 101 -4.30 -25.75 20.35
C GLN A 101 -4.12 -27.14 19.72
N GLU A 102 -5.05 -28.06 19.95
CA GLU A 102 -5.07 -29.37 19.30
C GLU A 102 -5.25 -29.21 17.77
N CYS A 103 -6.16 -28.34 17.31
CA CYS A 103 -6.35 -28.05 15.88
C CYS A 103 -5.14 -27.36 15.23
N LYS A 104 -4.44 -26.49 15.97
CA LYS A 104 -3.20 -25.83 15.53
C LYS A 104 -2.10 -26.85 15.18
N SER A 105 -2.11 -28.02 15.82
CA SER A 105 -1.16 -29.09 15.51
C SER A 105 -1.42 -29.77 14.16
N TYR A 106 -2.65 -29.71 13.64
CA TYR A 106 -3.04 -30.25 12.33
C TYR A 106 -2.97 -29.22 11.19
N THR A 107 -2.88 -27.92 11.51
CA THR A 107 -2.61 -26.90 10.49
C THR A 107 -1.16 -26.98 10.01
N ARG A 108 -0.94 -26.93 8.70
CA ARG A 108 0.40 -26.75 8.12
C ARG A 108 0.95 -25.41 8.60
N ILE A 109 1.81 -25.45 9.61
CA ILE A 109 2.63 -24.29 10.01
C ILE A 109 3.46 -23.97 8.77
N GLN A 110 3.22 -22.80 8.15
CA GLN A 110 4.15 -22.31 7.14
C GLN A 110 5.53 -22.25 7.79
N PRO A 111 6.57 -22.84 7.18
CA PRO A 111 7.90 -22.79 7.75
C PRO A 111 8.25 -21.32 7.99
N VAL A 112 8.64 -20.99 9.22
CA VAL A 112 9.12 -19.65 9.56
C VAL A 112 10.28 -19.35 8.62
N THR A 113 10.15 -18.31 7.81
CA THR A 113 11.20 -17.96 6.86
C THR A 113 12.37 -17.31 7.61
N ASP A 114 13.58 -17.39 7.03
CA ASP A 114 14.74 -16.68 7.58
C ASP A 114 14.49 -15.17 7.67
N GLU A 115 13.62 -14.63 6.81
CA GLU A 115 13.18 -13.23 6.85
C GLU A 115 12.30 -12.94 8.07
N ASP A 116 11.31 -13.78 8.36
CA ASP A 116 10.46 -13.63 9.55
C ASP A 116 11.28 -13.70 10.85
N LEU A 117 12.27 -14.61 10.89
CA LEU A 117 13.19 -14.71 12.01
C LEU A 117 14.02 -13.43 12.16
N PHE A 118 14.60 -12.93 11.06
CA PHE A 118 15.35 -11.69 11.06
C PHE A 118 14.51 -10.49 11.52
N SER A 119 13.28 -10.35 11.04
CA SER A 119 12.35 -9.27 11.43
C SER A 119 12.09 -9.25 12.92
N ASN A 120 11.82 -10.41 13.52
CA ASN A 120 11.60 -10.53 14.97
C ASN A 120 12.87 -10.19 15.77
N ILE A 121 14.02 -10.67 15.32
CA ILE A 121 15.31 -10.38 15.96
C ILE A 121 15.62 -8.89 15.86
N TYR A 122 15.46 -8.28 14.69
CA TYR A 122 15.70 -6.86 14.47
C TYR A 122 14.85 -5.99 15.39
N HIS A 123 13.54 -6.25 15.47
CA HIS A 123 12.65 -5.53 16.37
C HIS A 123 13.06 -5.68 17.85
N SER A 124 13.51 -6.86 18.28
CA SER A 124 14.00 -7.08 19.65
C SER A 124 15.29 -6.31 19.97
N VAL A 125 16.19 -6.19 18.99
CA VAL A 125 17.46 -5.47 19.16
C VAL A 125 17.21 -3.96 19.23
N LEU A 126 16.28 -3.43 18.44
CA LEU A 126 15.92 -2.01 18.49
C LEU A 126 15.31 -1.59 19.84
N LEU A 127 14.61 -2.50 20.52
CA LEU A 127 14.10 -2.28 21.87
C LEU A 127 15.20 -2.28 22.95
N THR A 128 16.43 -2.68 22.61
CA THR A 128 17.56 -2.71 23.53
C THR A 128 18.33 -1.39 23.48
N ASP A 129 19.02 -1.01 24.57
CA ASP A 129 19.92 0.16 24.68
C ASP A 129 21.11 0.18 23.68
N ARG A 130 21.13 -0.70 22.67
CA ARG A 130 22.18 -0.85 21.66
C ARG A 130 21.74 -0.38 20.26
N TYR A 131 20.53 0.16 20.11
CA TYR A 131 20.04 0.65 18.83
C TYR A 131 20.89 1.80 18.25
N GLU A 132 21.59 2.57 19.10
CA GLU A 132 22.48 3.66 18.68
C GLU A 132 23.61 3.14 17.77
N ASP A 133 24.16 1.96 18.07
CA ASP A 133 25.23 1.36 17.27
C ASP A 133 24.72 0.99 15.87
N LEU A 134 23.47 0.53 15.76
CA LEU A 134 22.83 0.23 14.47
C LEU A 134 22.62 1.50 13.65
N LEU A 135 22.14 2.57 14.27
CA LEU A 135 21.94 3.85 13.60
C LEU A 135 23.28 4.46 13.11
N LEU A 136 24.34 4.35 13.92
CA LEU A 136 25.68 4.79 13.51
C LEU A 136 26.22 3.96 12.34
N LEU A 137 25.96 2.66 12.34
CA LEU A 137 26.33 1.77 11.25
C LEU A 137 25.60 2.13 9.96
N GLU A 138 24.29 2.45 10.03
CA GLU A 138 23.52 2.93 8.87
C GLU A 138 24.12 4.21 8.28
N VAL A 139 24.49 5.19 9.11
CA VAL A 139 25.11 6.44 8.64
C VAL A 139 26.46 6.18 7.98
N LYS A 140 27.28 5.30 8.56
CA LYS A 140 28.56 4.91 7.96
C LYS A 140 28.37 4.32 6.57
N TYR A 141 27.42 3.39 6.42
CA TYR A 141 27.11 2.78 5.13
C TYR A 141 26.53 3.80 4.14
N GLN A 142 25.72 4.73 4.62
CA GLN A 142 25.19 5.81 3.81
C GLN A 142 26.31 6.72 3.27
N ASP A 143 27.27 7.10 4.11
CA ASP A 143 28.38 7.97 3.69
C ASP A 143 29.28 7.27 2.66
N GLU A 144 29.56 5.97 2.82
CA GLU A 144 30.28 5.16 1.81
C GLU A 144 29.56 5.13 0.46
N ILE A 145 28.23 4.94 0.47
CA ILE A 145 27.42 4.94 -0.77
C ILE A 145 27.36 6.34 -1.39
N LYS A 146 27.23 7.41 -0.59
CA LYS A 146 27.24 8.79 -1.08
C LYS A 146 28.54 9.11 -1.81
N ASP A 147 29.68 8.69 -1.26
CA ASP A 147 30.99 8.92 -1.88
C ASP A 147 31.08 8.22 -3.24
N LEU A 148 30.64 6.96 -3.34
CA LEU A 148 30.59 6.23 -4.61
C LEU A 148 29.65 6.88 -5.64
N LEU A 149 28.48 7.35 -5.21
CA LEU A 149 27.55 8.07 -6.09
C LEU A 149 28.15 9.40 -6.58
N ASN A 150 28.83 10.14 -5.71
CA ASN A 150 29.50 11.38 -6.09
C ASN A 150 30.64 11.12 -7.10
N ASP A 151 31.42 10.05 -6.92
CA ASP A 151 32.48 9.66 -7.84
C ASP A 151 31.92 9.22 -9.21
N ARG A 152 30.82 8.45 -9.21
CA ARG A 152 30.06 8.11 -10.42
C ARG A 152 29.60 9.37 -11.15
N ASP A 153 28.87 10.24 -10.45
CA ASP A 153 28.26 11.43 -11.05
C ASP A 153 29.34 12.37 -11.60
N LYS A 154 30.49 12.49 -10.91
CA LYS A 154 31.65 13.24 -11.39
C LYS A 154 32.23 12.65 -12.67
N GLN A 155 32.44 11.33 -12.74
CA GLN A 155 32.98 10.69 -13.93
C GLN A 155 32.02 10.77 -15.13
N ILE A 156 30.71 10.62 -14.90
CA ILE A 156 29.70 10.79 -15.95
C ILE A 156 29.69 12.23 -16.47
N GLN A 157 29.78 13.23 -15.58
CA GLN A 157 29.89 14.63 -15.99
C GLN A 157 31.18 14.92 -16.78
N GLU A 158 32.32 14.39 -16.36
CA GLU A 158 33.58 14.52 -17.10
C GLU A 158 33.49 13.88 -18.49
N LEU A 159 32.82 12.73 -18.59
CA LEU A 159 32.57 12.06 -19.86
C LEU A 159 31.61 12.87 -20.76
N ASP A 160 30.48 13.34 -20.22
CA ASP A 160 29.48 14.12 -20.94
C ASP A 160 30.06 15.45 -21.45
N THR A 161 30.91 16.12 -20.66
CA THR A 161 31.60 17.34 -21.11
C THR A 161 32.61 17.08 -22.22
N LYS A 162 33.33 15.95 -22.18
CA LYS A 162 34.23 15.54 -23.25
C LYS A 162 33.45 15.21 -24.53
N HIS A 163 32.38 14.42 -24.43
CA HIS A 163 31.52 14.07 -25.56
C HIS A 163 30.85 15.30 -26.17
N SER A 164 30.39 16.24 -25.34
CA SER A 164 29.80 17.50 -25.79
C SER A 164 30.80 18.34 -26.60
N ARG A 165 32.07 18.42 -26.15
CA ARG A 165 33.13 19.13 -26.88
C ARG A 165 33.44 18.45 -28.22
N GLU A 166 33.65 17.13 -28.22
CA GLU A 166 33.94 16.37 -29.43
C GLU A 166 32.81 16.47 -30.46
N MET A 167 31.55 16.40 -30.01
CA MET A 167 30.39 16.57 -30.88
C MET A 167 30.30 18.01 -31.43
N GLN A 168 30.58 19.01 -30.59
CA GLN A 168 30.57 20.42 -30.99
C GLN A 168 31.68 20.72 -32.02
N ASP A 169 32.86 20.14 -31.86
CA ASP A 169 33.96 20.27 -32.83
C ASP A 169 33.59 19.64 -34.18
N VAL A 170 32.99 18.44 -34.17
CA VAL A 170 32.54 17.75 -35.39
C VAL A 170 31.41 18.49 -36.10
N VAL A 171 30.50 19.13 -35.37
CA VAL A 171 29.37 19.90 -35.93
C VAL A 171 29.79 21.28 -36.43
N ASN A 172 30.78 21.92 -35.80
CA ASN A 172 31.25 23.26 -36.17
C ASN A 172 32.22 23.26 -37.36
N GLU A 173 32.81 22.13 -37.72
CA GLU A 173 33.65 22.04 -38.92
C GLU A 173 32.80 22.17 -40.22
N PRO A 174 33.33 22.84 -41.27
CA PRO A 174 32.55 23.14 -42.47
C PRO A 174 32.00 21.87 -43.14
N THR A 175 30.77 22.00 -43.66
CA THR A 175 29.76 20.99 -44.06
C THR A 175 30.22 19.88 -45.04
N ASN A 176 31.49 19.84 -45.42
CA ASN A 176 32.02 18.98 -46.48
C ASN A 176 33.20 18.08 -46.04
N LYS A 177 33.58 18.12 -44.76
CA LYS A 177 34.76 17.38 -44.25
C LYS A 177 34.44 16.02 -43.64
N TYR A 178 33.27 15.88 -43.00
CA TYR A 178 32.81 14.63 -42.41
C TYR A 178 31.43 14.25 -42.97
N PRO A 179 31.26 13.03 -43.53
CA PRO A 179 29.95 12.52 -43.89
C PRO A 179 29.06 12.36 -42.65
N ASP A 180 27.74 12.45 -42.78
CA ASP A 180 26.78 12.20 -41.70
C ASP A 180 26.98 10.83 -41.01
N VAL A 181 27.54 9.86 -41.74
CA VAL A 181 27.93 8.54 -41.23
C VAL A 181 28.99 8.65 -40.12
N TYR A 182 29.93 9.58 -40.23
CA TYR A 182 30.95 9.82 -39.22
C TYR A 182 30.36 10.39 -37.94
N VAL A 183 29.46 11.38 -38.04
CA VAL A 183 28.75 11.96 -36.89
C VAL A 183 27.94 10.89 -36.15
N ARG A 184 27.26 10.02 -36.89
CA ARG A 184 26.53 8.88 -36.31
C ARG A 184 27.44 7.91 -35.58
N ASN A 185 28.60 7.58 -36.15
CA ASN A 185 29.56 6.67 -35.52
C ASN A 185 30.14 7.27 -34.23
N VAL A 186 30.43 8.57 -34.21
CA VAL A 186 30.87 9.28 -33.00
C VAL A 186 29.78 9.26 -31.94
N ALA A 187 28.53 9.56 -32.31
CA ALA A 187 27.39 9.51 -31.39
C ALA A 187 27.17 8.09 -30.83
N GLN A 188 27.29 7.06 -31.66
CA GLN A 188 27.19 5.66 -31.22
C GLN A 188 28.31 5.32 -30.24
N LYS A 189 29.55 5.71 -30.53
CA LYS A 189 30.68 5.50 -29.62
C LYS A 189 30.48 6.21 -28.28
N HIS A 190 30.00 7.46 -28.29
CA HIS A 190 29.69 8.19 -27.06
C HIS A 190 28.62 7.48 -26.22
N MET A 191 27.62 6.88 -26.86
CA MET A 191 26.59 6.09 -26.19
C MET A 191 27.16 4.80 -25.58
N GLU A 192 27.98 4.06 -26.33
CA GLU A 192 28.64 2.83 -25.85
C GLU A 192 29.60 3.12 -24.68
N ASP A 193 30.43 4.17 -24.80
CA ASP A 193 31.37 4.60 -23.75
C ASP A 193 30.61 4.98 -22.46
N LYS A 194 29.49 5.70 -22.59
CA LYS A 194 28.63 6.07 -21.45
C LYS A 194 28.00 4.85 -20.79
N GLN A 195 27.45 3.92 -21.57
CA GLN A 195 26.84 2.69 -21.06
C GLN A 195 27.86 1.79 -20.32
N LEU A 196 29.11 1.73 -20.81
CA LEU A 196 30.17 0.97 -20.15
C LEU A 196 30.49 1.53 -18.77
N VAL A 197 30.65 2.86 -18.67
CA VAL A 197 30.95 3.55 -17.42
C VAL A 197 29.79 3.42 -16.42
N GLU A 198 28.56 3.63 -16.88
CA GLU A 198 27.35 3.43 -16.06
C GLU A 198 27.23 1.99 -15.57
N GLY A 199 27.44 1.00 -16.45
CA GLY A 199 27.37 -0.43 -16.09
C GLY A 199 28.42 -0.84 -15.07
N LYS A 200 29.63 -0.29 -15.17
CA LYS A 200 30.70 -0.50 -14.18
C LYS A 200 30.29 0.05 -12.81
N TRP A 201 29.86 1.32 -12.75
CA TRP A 201 29.45 1.95 -11.50
C TRP A 201 28.24 1.27 -10.87
N ASN A 202 27.24 0.88 -11.67
CA ASN A 202 26.08 0.14 -11.19
C ASN A 202 26.49 -1.19 -10.56
N SER A 203 27.43 -1.92 -11.19
CA SER A 203 27.94 -3.18 -10.65
C SER A 203 28.68 -2.98 -9.32
N GLU A 204 29.52 -1.94 -9.22
CA GLU A 204 30.24 -1.60 -7.99
C GLU A 204 29.29 -1.19 -6.86
N ILE A 205 28.31 -0.32 -7.15
CA ILE A 205 27.29 0.12 -6.18
C ILE A 205 26.46 -1.07 -5.69
N ILE A 206 25.98 -1.92 -6.60
CA ILE A 206 25.21 -3.12 -6.23
C ILE A 206 26.05 -4.05 -5.35
N SER A 207 27.31 -4.29 -5.70
CA SER A 207 28.21 -5.13 -4.90
C SER A 207 28.43 -4.58 -3.49
N VAL A 208 28.58 -3.26 -3.36
CA VAL A 208 28.76 -2.62 -2.04
C VAL A 208 27.46 -2.69 -1.23
N LYS A 209 26.31 -2.38 -1.83
CA LYS A 209 25.00 -2.47 -1.16
C LYS A 209 24.71 -3.88 -0.65
N GLU A 210 24.99 -4.90 -1.47
CA GLU A 210 24.78 -6.30 -1.08
C GLU A 210 25.72 -6.72 0.06
N ARG A 211 27.01 -6.31 0.01
CA ARG A 211 27.96 -6.53 1.10
C ARG A 211 27.47 -5.87 2.39
N GLN A 212 27.07 -4.60 2.34
CA GLN A 212 26.55 -3.87 3.51
C GLN A 212 25.29 -4.55 4.06
N LYS A 213 24.40 -5.07 3.20
CA LYS A 213 23.21 -5.80 3.60
C LYS A 213 23.54 -7.08 4.36
N GLN A 214 24.51 -7.85 3.89
CA GLN A 214 24.96 -9.07 4.56
C GLN A 214 25.67 -8.78 5.88
N GLU A 215 26.57 -7.78 5.92
CA GLU A 215 27.25 -7.34 7.14
C GLU A 215 26.24 -6.88 8.20
N PHE A 216 25.25 -6.08 7.80
CA PHE A 216 24.20 -5.59 8.70
C PHE A 216 23.39 -6.73 9.30
N LYS A 217 22.92 -7.68 8.47
CA LYS A 217 22.18 -8.85 8.94
C LYS A 217 23.00 -9.67 9.94
N ASN A 218 24.27 -9.94 9.63
CA ASN A 218 25.16 -10.68 10.51
C ASN A 218 25.38 -9.95 11.85
N TYR A 219 25.54 -8.62 11.80
CA TYR A 219 25.72 -7.80 12.99
C TYR A 219 24.49 -7.82 13.90
N VAL A 220 23.28 -7.68 13.34
CA VAL A 220 22.02 -7.77 14.10
C VAL A 220 21.87 -9.15 14.75
N MET A 221 22.16 -10.22 14.01
CA MET A 221 22.12 -11.59 14.55
C MET A 221 23.11 -11.78 15.69
N GLN A 222 24.35 -11.27 15.54
CA GLN A 222 25.37 -11.34 16.58
C GLN A 222 24.99 -10.54 17.84
N LEU A 223 24.43 -9.34 17.67
CA LEU A 223 23.94 -8.53 18.80
C LEU A 223 22.83 -9.24 19.57
N SER A 224 21.91 -9.91 18.87
CA SER A 224 20.85 -10.68 19.51
C SER A 224 21.39 -11.83 20.36
N LEU A 225 22.39 -12.56 19.84
CA LEU A 225 23.04 -13.66 20.55
C LEU A 225 23.79 -13.14 21.78
N GLN A 226 24.48 -12.01 21.66
CA GLN A 226 25.14 -11.35 22.79
C GLN A 226 24.12 -10.90 23.86
N ASN A 227 22.95 -10.39 23.46
CA ASN A 227 21.89 -10.00 24.38
C ASN A 227 21.31 -11.22 25.12
N GLN A 228 21.09 -12.33 24.43
CA GLN A 228 20.64 -13.59 25.04
C GLN A 228 21.68 -14.15 26.02
N LEU A 229 22.97 -14.18 25.62
CA LEU A 229 24.08 -14.55 26.50
C LEU A 229 24.15 -13.63 27.72
N ASN A 230 24.03 -12.31 27.54
CA ASN A 230 24.06 -11.36 28.64
C ASN A 230 22.85 -11.49 29.56
N GLN A 231 21.64 -11.78 29.06
CA GLN A 231 20.48 -12.10 29.89
C GLN A 231 20.70 -13.38 30.72
N SER A 232 21.30 -14.41 30.12
CA SER A 232 21.65 -15.66 30.84
C SER A 232 22.71 -15.44 31.93
N LEU A 233 23.62 -14.47 31.74
CA LEU A 233 24.67 -14.11 32.71
C LEU A 233 24.20 -13.07 33.76
N GLN A 234 23.16 -12.28 33.47
CA GLN A 234 22.65 -11.19 34.32
C GLN A 234 21.49 -11.58 35.25
N ALA A 235 21.06 -12.85 35.25
CA ALA A 235 20.18 -13.38 36.30
C ALA A 235 20.78 -13.29 37.73
N ASN A 236 22.08 -12.92 37.88
CA ASN A 236 22.76 -12.85 39.17
C ASN A 236 23.33 -11.49 39.60
N LYS A 237 23.21 -10.39 38.84
CA LYS A 237 23.63 -9.05 39.33
C LYS A 237 22.75 -7.95 38.75
N ILE A 238 21.61 -7.71 39.39
CA ILE A 238 20.88 -6.44 39.29
C ILE A 238 21.81 -5.32 39.76
N ARG A 239 21.78 -4.21 39.02
CA ARG A 239 22.31 -2.87 39.34
C ARG A 239 23.60 -2.48 38.62
N ARG A 240 23.57 -2.45 37.28
CA ARG A 240 24.38 -1.44 36.57
C ARG A 240 23.67 -0.09 36.70
N LYS A 241 24.42 0.88 37.23
CA LYS A 241 24.07 2.31 37.23
C LYS A 241 23.55 2.67 35.84
N ARG A 242 22.32 3.20 35.77
CA ARG A 242 21.85 4.03 34.66
C ARG A 242 22.90 5.12 34.47
N ASN A 243 23.78 4.97 33.49
CA ASN A 243 24.43 6.14 32.92
C ASN A 243 23.33 6.86 32.18
N THR A 244 22.72 7.83 32.86
CA THR A 244 21.97 8.90 32.25
C THR A 244 22.96 9.78 31.47
N ASN A 245 23.55 9.24 30.40
CA ASN A 245 23.63 10.06 29.20
C ASN A 245 22.21 10.01 28.66
N SER A 246 21.34 10.78 29.32
CA SER A 246 20.03 11.07 28.77
C SER A 246 20.28 11.52 27.36
N LEU A 247 19.55 10.93 26.41
CA LEU A 247 19.17 11.59 25.19
C LEU A 247 18.71 13.01 25.57
N VAL A 248 19.65 13.95 25.61
CA VAL A 248 19.31 15.34 25.42
C VAL A 248 19.03 15.37 23.93
N LEU A 249 17.80 14.98 23.57
CA LEU A 249 17.13 15.51 22.41
C LEU A 249 17.01 17.01 22.65
N SER A 250 18.14 17.73 22.63
CA SER A 250 18.12 19.16 22.44
C SER A 250 17.58 19.30 21.04
N VAL A 251 16.26 19.50 20.96
CA VAL A 251 15.66 20.28 19.91
C VAL A 251 16.39 21.61 19.97
N ASP A 252 17.54 21.70 19.32
CA ASP A 252 18.08 23.01 19.02
C ASP A 252 16.98 23.65 18.16
N GLU A 253 16.35 24.69 18.70
CA GLU A 253 15.35 25.57 18.07
C GLU A 253 15.85 26.19 16.75
N SER A 254 17.05 25.83 16.29
CA SER A 254 17.70 26.23 15.05
C SER A 254 17.39 25.32 13.85
N THR A 255 16.72 24.18 14.04
CA THR A 255 16.16 23.41 12.92
C THR A 255 14.95 24.16 12.35
N THR A 256 15.22 25.12 11.47
CA THR A 256 14.27 25.84 10.58
C THR A 256 12.81 25.81 11.05
N ARG A 257 12.33 26.90 11.68
CA ARG A 257 10.91 27.11 12.03
C ARG A 257 10.01 26.78 10.84
N ARG A 258 9.58 25.51 10.75
CA ARG A 258 8.69 25.00 9.71
C ARG A 258 7.29 25.44 10.10
N LEU A 259 6.58 26.09 9.19
CA LEU A 259 5.20 26.47 9.45
C LEU A 259 4.36 25.21 9.51
N GLU A 260 3.77 24.98 10.66
CA GLU A 260 3.01 23.78 10.97
C GLU A 260 1.81 24.12 11.84
N THR A 261 0.67 23.51 11.54
CA THR A 261 -0.51 23.53 12.39
C THR A 261 -1.12 22.14 12.48
N SER A 262 -1.42 21.69 13.70
CA SER A 262 -2.07 20.40 13.95
C SER A 262 -3.48 20.59 14.48
N TYR A 263 -4.43 19.79 14.00
CA TYR A 263 -5.83 19.81 14.38
C TYR A 263 -6.35 18.39 14.59
N THR A 264 -6.98 18.14 15.73
CA THR A 264 -7.54 16.83 16.05
C THR A 264 -9.05 16.84 15.80
N VAL A 265 -9.53 15.84 15.06
CA VAL A 265 -10.93 15.73 14.61
C VAL A 265 -11.55 14.43 15.10
N GLN A 266 -12.82 14.48 15.48
CA GLN A 266 -13.66 13.31 15.66
C GLN A 266 -14.55 13.10 14.43
N LEU A 267 -14.44 11.95 13.79
CA LEU A 267 -15.23 11.59 12.61
C LEU A 267 -16.07 10.34 12.89
N GLY A 268 -17.36 10.40 12.57
CA GLY A 268 -18.30 9.28 12.71
C GLY A 268 -19.65 9.72 13.25
N ALA A 269 -20.73 9.05 12.81
CA ALA A 269 -22.08 9.34 13.26
C ALA A 269 -22.43 8.64 14.59
N GLN A 270 -21.95 7.40 14.78
CA GLN A 270 -22.21 6.59 15.97
C GLN A 270 -20.91 6.25 16.72
N LEU A 271 -19.92 5.67 16.03
CA LEU A 271 -18.57 5.44 16.53
C LEU A 271 -17.66 6.59 16.08
N LYS A 272 -17.38 7.52 16.98
CA LYS A 272 -16.46 8.63 16.72
C LYS A 272 -15.01 8.13 16.76
N SER A 273 -14.33 8.23 15.63
CA SER A 273 -12.91 7.92 15.48
C SER A 273 -12.09 9.22 15.54
N MET A 274 -11.05 9.21 16.37
CA MET A 274 -10.12 10.33 16.51
C MET A 274 -9.10 10.30 15.39
N HIS A 275 -8.90 11.42 14.74
CA HIS A 275 -7.95 11.60 13.65
C HIS A 275 -7.12 12.86 13.88
N ASN A 276 -5.85 12.84 13.50
CA ASN A 276 -4.99 14.01 13.57
C ASN A 276 -4.72 14.52 12.14
N LEU A 277 -4.99 15.79 11.90
CA LEU A 277 -4.70 16.47 10.65
C LEU A 277 -3.58 17.46 10.91
N ARG A 278 -2.49 17.35 10.16
CA ARG A 278 -1.30 18.21 10.33
C ARG A 278 -0.99 18.91 9.02
N LEU A 279 -1.14 20.22 8.97
CA LEU A 279 -0.75 21.04 7.81
C LEU A 279 0.68 21.50 7.98
N ILE A 280 1.53 21.27 6.98
CA ILE A 280 2.98 21.52 7.05
C ILE A 280 3.43 22.20 5.76
N ARG A 281 4.17 23.31 5.88
CA ARG A 281 4.81 23.97 4.75
C ARG A 281 6.21 23.41 4.53
N CYS A 282 6.38 22.62 3.48
CA CYS A 282 7.64 21.95 3.19
C CYS A 282 7.74 21.27 1.82
N ASP A 283 8.92 20.73 1.56
CA ASP A 283 9.19 19.80 0.47
C ASP A 283 8.89 18.38 0.98
N ILE A 284 8.18 17.60 0.17
CA ILE A 284 7.77 16.23 0.48
C ILE A 284 8.97 15.29 0.60
N LEU A 285 10.03 15.51 -0.18
CA LEU A 285 11.23 14.68 -0.14
C LEU A 285 12.05 14.86 1.15
N GLU A 286 11.74 15.90 1.92
CA GLU A 286 12.38 16.14 3.22
C GLU A 286 12.07 15.02 4.23
N PHE A 287 10.92 14.36 4.11
CA PHE A 287 10.55 13.19 4.93
C PHE A 287 11.30 11.91 4.50
N CYS A 288 11.82 11.89 3.27
CA CYS A 288 12.57 10.77 2.73
C CYS A 288 14.05 10.84 3.14
N ARG A 289 14.61 12.07 3.22
CA ARG A 289 16.04 12.30 3.47
C ARG A 289 16.40 12.13 4.94
N LEU A 290 17.36 11.25 5.24
CA LEU A 290 17.90 11.10 6.59
C LEU A 290 18.59 12.39 7.05
N LYS A 291 18.11 12.95 8.16
CA LYS A 291 18.71 14.14 8.78
C LYS A 291 19.56 13.74 9.97
N THR A 292 20.85 14.02 9.87
CA THR A 292 21.82 13.84 10.97
C THR A 292 22.47 15.17 11.29
N TYR A 293 22.62 15.48 12.57
CA TYR A 293 23.32 16.68 13.02
C TYR A 293 24.59 16.29 13.77
N LYS A 294 25.72 16.90 13.41
CA LYS A 294 27.02 16.68 14.05
C LYS A 294 27.25 17.80 15.07
N LYS A 295 27.37 17.44 16.35
CA LYS A 295 27.77 18.38 17.41
C LYS A 295 29.12 17.90 17.97
N GLY A 296 30.20 18.54 17.52
CA GLY A 296 31.56 18.04 17.73
C GLY A 296 31.80 16.71 17.01
N ASN A 297 32.34 15.71 17.72
CA ASN A 297 32.57 14.36 17.18
C ASN A 297 31.36 13.41 17.29
N GLN A 298 30.24 13.86 17.86
CA GLN A 298 29.04 13.04 18.04
C GLN A 298 28.00 13.30 16.95
N VAL A 299 27.47 12.21 16.40
CA VAL A 299 26.37 12.22 15.42
C VAL A 299 25.07 12.00 16.17
N PHE A 300 24.09 12.86 15.90
CA PHE A 300 22.77 12.77 16.48
C PHE A 300 21.72 12.56 15.39
N PHE A 301 20.63 11.92 15.78
CA PHE A 301 19.55 11.46 14.91
C PHE A 301 18.24 12.18 15.25
N GLU A 302 17.43 12.45 14.23
CA GLU A 302 16.05 12.85 14.47
C GLU A 302 15.29 11.70 15.17
N PRO A 303 14.50 11.98 16.22
CA PRO A 303 13.74 10.95 16.92
C PRO A 303 12.75 10.21 16.00
N GLN A 304 12.29 10.86 14.94
CA GLN A 304 11.38 10.28 13.94
C GLN A 304 12.03 9.12 13.18
N ARG A 305 13.35 9.12 12.99
CA ARG A 305 14.04 7.98 12.35
C ARG A 305 13.93 6.73 13.21
N LEU A 306 14.19 6.86 14.51
CA LEU A 306 14.05 5.73 15.44
C LEU A 306 12.59 5.24 15.48
N GLN A 307 11.63 6.16 15.54
CA GLN A 307 10.20 5.80 15.51
C GLN A 307 9.82 5.01 14.25
N THR A 308 10.38 5.40 13.10
CA THR A 308 10.17 4.71 11.82
C THR A 308 10.77 3.31 11.87
N LEU A 309 12.02 3.15 12.31
CA LEU A 309 12.64 1.83 12.43
C LEU A 309 11.88 0.90 13.40
N MET A 310 11.41 1.45 14.52
CA MET A 310 10.58 0.73 15.49
C MET A 310 9.24 0.27 14.90
N SER A 311 8.72 0.98 13.90
CA SER A 311 7.42 0.71 13.29
C SER A 311 7.49 -0.18 12.06
N LEU A 312 8.68 -0.48 11.54
CA LEU A 312 8.88 -1.21 10.28
C LEU A 312 8.17 -2.56 10.23
N PHE A 313 8.15 -3.28 11.36
CA PHE A 313 7.48 -4.57 11.53
C PHE A 313 6.26 -4.50 12.46
N SER A 314 5.72 -3.30 12.69
CA SER A 314 4.54 -3.07 13.52
C SER A 314 3.28 -2.87 12.66
N ASN A 315 2.17 -2.59 13.34
CA ASN A 315 0.88 -2.20 12.76
C ASN A 315 0.70 -0.67 12.69
N SER A 316 1.79 0.09 12.65
CA SER A 316 1.78 1.56 12.63
C SER A 316 2.68 2.12 11.54
N LEU A 317 2.35 1.82 10.28
CA LEU A 317 3.16 2.22 9.14
C LEU A 317 2.93 3.68 8.74
N SER A 318 3.93 4.25 8.07
CA SER A 318 3.92 5.62 7.53
C SER A 318 4.06 5.59 6.02
N GLY A 319 3.16 6.27 5.32
CA GLY A 319 3.14 6.38 3.87
C GLY A 319 3.22 7.82 3.37
N VAL A 320 3.80 8.02 2.19
CA VAL A 320 3.83 9.30 1.47
C VAL A 320 3.21 9.17 0.09
N VAL A 321 2.44 10.16 -0.35
CA VAL A 321 1.86 10.22 -1.69
C VAL A 321 2.73 11.09 -2.59
N LEU A 322 3.36 10.47 -3.58
CA LEU A 322 4.17 11.14 -4.59
C LEU A 322 3.37 11.22 -5.89
N LEU A 323 3.26 12.41 -6.46
CA LEU A 323 2.60 12.61 -7.75
C LEU A 323 3.59 12.32 -8.88
N VAL A 324 3.23 11.40 -9.76
CA VAL A 324 4.04 10.99 -10.91
C VAL A 324 3.29 11.31 -12.19
N GLN A 325 3.92 12.04 -13.11
CA GLN A 325 3.29 12.37 -14.38
C GLN A 325 3.16 11.12 -15.25
N LYS A 326 2.03 10.96 -15.94
CA LYS A 326 1.80 9.86 -16.90
C LYS A 326 2.91 9.75 -17.95
N ARG A 327 3.41 10.90 -18.44
CA ARG A 327 4.53 10.97 -19.39
C ARG A 327 5.90 10.65 -18.76
N SER A 328 6.04 10.79 -17.44
CA SER A 328 7.30 10.50 -16.71
C SER A 328 7.52 9.00 -16.48
N LEU A 329 6.54 8.14 -16.82
CA LEU A 329 6.81 6.72 -17.00
C LEU A 329 7.77 6.47 -18.18
N LEU A 330 7.85 7.40 -19.13
CA LEU A 330 8.72 7.36 -20.31
C LEU A 330 9.96 8.28 -20.22
N LYS A 331 9.98 9.25 -19.30
CA LYS A 331 11.11 10.19 -19.08
C LYS A 331 11.37 10.51 -17.61
N ALA A 332 12.65 10.57 -17.25
CA ALA A 332 13.20 10.34 -15.92
C ALA A 332 13.04 11.46 -14.87
N ASP A 333 12.52 12.64 -15.21
CA ASP A 333 12.85 13.85 -14.43
C ASP A 333 12.36 13.89 -12.96
N MET A 334 11.19 13.32 -12.62
CA MET A 334 10.71 13.24 -11.21
C MET A 334 10.94 11.87 -10.56
N LYS A 335 11.13 10.82 -11.36
CA LYS A 335 11.62 9.52 -10.88
C LYS A 335 13.07 9.64 -10.41
N GLU A 336 13.85 10.54 -11.03
CA GLU A 336 15.26 10.77 -10.72
C GLU A 336 15.47 11.33 -9.31
N GLU A 337 14.72 12.33 -8.86
CA GLU A 337 15.02 12.95 -7.57
C GLU A 337 14.69 12.01 -6.40
N PHE A 338 13.50 11.39 -6.41
CA PHE A 338 13.14 10.40 -5.40
C PHE A 338 14.00 9.14 -5.51
N GLY A 339 14.26 8.65 -6.73
CA GLY A 339 15.15 7.51 -6.99
C GLY A 339 16.56 7.77 -6.45
N SER A 340 17.13 8.95 -6.72
CA SER A 340 18.42 9.39 -6.18
C SER A 340 18.43 9.42 -4.66
N VAL A 341 17.35 9.90 -4.02
CA VAL A 341 17.23 9.87 -2.55
C VAL A 341 17.23 8.43 -2.03
N CYS A 342 16.53 7.51 -2.69
CA CYS A 342 16.51 6.09 -2.33
C CYS A 342 17.86 5.40 -2.58
N GLU A 343 18.60 5.84 -3.60
CA GLU A 343 19.90 5.26 -3.95
C GLU A 343 21.02 5.64 -2.98
N ARG A 344 20.91 6.78 -2.30
CA ARG A 344 21.90 7.30 -1.35
C ARG A 344 22.08 6.45 -0.09
N SER A 345 21.18 5.52 0.18
CA SER A 345 21.26 4.60 1.32
C SER A 345 20.94 3.17 0.90
N THR A 346 21.54 2.21 1.59
CA THR A 346 21.27 0.78 1.37
C THR A 346 19.98 0.38 2.08
N ASP A 347 19.11 -0.33 1.37
CA ASP A 347 17.91 -0.94 1.98
C ASP A 347 18.23 -2.35 2.48
N PHE A 348 18.10 -2.54 3.80
CA PHE A 348 18.46 -3.77 4.48
C PHE A 348 17.32 -4.80 4.50
N HIS A 349 16.08 -4.37 4.25
CA HIS A 349 14.87 -5.18 4.47
C HIS A 349 14.10 -5.46 3.18
N PHE A 350 14.15 -4.56 2.21
CA PHE A 350 13.43 -4.66 0.94
C PHE A 350 14.39 -4.78 -0.26
N PRO A 351 13.88 -5.16 -1.44
CA PRO A 351 14.62 -5.06 -2.71
C PRO A 351 14.95 -3.60 -3.04
N SER A 352 15.95 -3.37 -3.90
CA SER A 352 16.30 -2.01 -4.33
C SER A 352 15.14 -1.32 -5.04
N TYR A 353 15.13 0.01 -5.06
CA TYR A 353 14.11 0.80 -5.76
C TYR A 353 13.97 0.38 -7.23
N GLU A 354 15.09 0.14 -7.91
CA GLU A 354 15.14 -0.33 -9.30
C GLU A 354 14.47 -1.70 -9.49
N GLN A 355 14.77 -2.67 -8.62
CA GLN A 355 14.16 -4.01 -8.66
C GLN A 355 12.66 -3.95 -8.39
N GLN A 356 12.22 -3.08 -7.47
CA GLN A 356 10.81 -2.85 -7.22
C GLN A 356 10.13 -2.24 -8.44
N MET A 357 10.76 -1.28 -9.12
CA MET A 357 10.21 -0.66 -10.34
C MET A 357 10.04 -1.69 -11.47
N ALA A 358 11.04 -2.54 -11.71
CA ALA A 358 10.95 -3.61 -12.71
C ALA A 358 9.77 -4.57 -12.42
N THR A 359 9.60 -4.95 -11.15
CA THR A 359 8.46 -5.80 -10.73
C THR A 359 7.11 -5.09 -10.92
N ILE A 360 7.08 -3.78 -10.68
CA ILE A 360 5.87 -2.96 -10.84
C ILE A 360 5.50 -2.83 -12.32
N ASP A 361 6.48 -2.65 -13.20
CA ASP A 361 6.27 -2.59 -14.65
C ASP A 361 5.64 -3.89 -15.16
N ASP A 362 6.14 -5.04 -14.73
CA ASP A 362 5.54 -6.36 -15.03
C ASP A 362 4.09 -6.47 -14.51
N CYS A 363 3.84 -5.96 -13.30
CA CYS A 363 2.50 -5.96 -12.70
C CYS A 363 1.52 -5.04 -13.45
N ILE A 364 1.98 -3.88 -13.92
CA ILE A 364 1.17 -2.93 -14.71
C ILE A 364 0.76 -3.59 -16.02
N GLU A 365 1.70 -4.27 -16.68
CA GLU A 365 1.44 -4.95 -17.94
C GLU A 365 0.39 -6.06 -17.76
N GLN A 366 0.50 -6.87 -16.71
CA GLN A 366 -0.49 -7.89 -16.35
C GLN A 366 -1.87 -7.28 -16.03
N ALA A 367 -1.90 -6.20 -15.24
CA ALA A 367 -3.15 -5.52 -14.88
C ALA A 367 -3.86 -4.93 -16.11
N ASN A 368 -3.12 -4.34 -17.03
CA ASN A 368 -3.66 -3.80 -18.28
C ASN A 368 -4.18 -4.92 -19.20
N GLN A 369 -3.50 -6.06 -19.28
CA GLN A 369 -4.01 -7.24 -19.98
C GLN A 369 -5.37 -7.68 -19.41
N GLN A 370 -5.50 -7.81 -18.09
CA GLN A 370 -6.77 -8.17 -17.44
C GLN A 370 -7.90 -7.16 -17.71
N ARG A 371 -7.59 -5.86 -17.72
CA ARG A 371 -8.57 -4.80 -18.06
C ARG A 371 -9.08 -4.94 -19.50
N THR A 372 -8.21 -5.26 -20.46
CA THR A 372 -8.62 -5.44 -21.87
C THR A 372 -9.50 -6.67 -22.07
N VAL A 373 -9.22 -7.78 -21.38
CA VAL A 373 -10.04 -9.01 -21.41
C VAL A 373 -11.43 -8.77 -20.78
N THR A 374 -11.47 -8.04 -19.67
CA THR A 374 -12.73 -7.72 -18.99
C THR A 374 -13.61 -6.78 -19.82
N SER A 375 -12.99 -5.81 -20.51
CA SER A 375 -13.68 -4.85 -21.38
C SER A 375 -14.21 -5.48 -22.68
N SER A 376 -13.54 -6.52 -23.18
CA SER A 376 -14.02 -7.28 -24.34
C SER A 376 -15.15 -8.25 -23.98
N SER A 377 -15.17 -8.75 -22.73
CA SER A 377 -16.24 -9.61 -22.21
C SER A 377 -17.55 -8.84 -21.94
N SER A 378 -17.47 -7.59 -21.47
CA SER A 378 -18.65 -6.74 -21.23
C SER A 378 -19.27 -6.17 -22.52
N ALA A 379 -18.50 -6.04 -23.61
CA ALA A 379 -19.00 -5.59 -24.89
C ALA A 379 -19.90 -6.63 -25.62
N GLN A 380 -19.78 -7.92 -25.30
CA GLN A 380 -20.63 -8.96 -25.90
C GLN A 380 -22.02 -9.06 -25.27
N ILE A 381 -22.21 -8.58 -24.03
CA ILE A 381 -23.52 -8.67 -23.33
C ILE A 381 -24.47 -7.56 -23.78
N SER A 382 -23.96 -6.45 -24.33
CA SER A 382 -24.76 -5.29 -24.74
C SER A 382 -25.22 -5.29 -26.21
N GLN A 383 -24.90 -6.32 -27.01
CA GLN A 383 -25.25 -6.41 -28.44
C GLN A 383 -26.52 -7.25 -28.73
N SER A 384 -27.46 -7.34 -27.79
CA SER A 384 -28.71 -8.08 -28.02
C SER A 384 -29.93 -7.23 -28.37
N ASN A 385 -29.81 -5.90 -28.58
CA ASN A 385 -30.92 -5.08 -29.12
C ASN A 385 -30.48 -3.74 -29.73
N SER A 386 -30.27 -3.70 -31.05
CA SER A 386 -30.78 -2.65 -31.97
C SER A 386 -30.08 -2.74 -33.34
N ASN A 387 -30.88 -2.94 -34.38
CA ASN A 387 -30.49 -2.71 -35.77
C ASN A 387 -30.51 -1.20 -36.04
N ALA A 388 -29.36 -0.59 -36.32
CA ALA A 388 -29.19 0.48 -37.30
C ALA A 388 -27.73 0.96 -37.36
N ASP A 389 -27.26 1.10 -38.61
CA ASP A 389 -26.10 1.86 -39.08
C ASP A 389 -24.68 1.37 -38.77
N LEU A 390 -24.21 0.55 -39.73
CA LEU A 390 -22.79 0.39 -40.07
C LEU A 390 -22.19 1.73 -40.49
N GLN A 391 -21.59 2.47 -39.55
CA GLN A 391 -20.54 3.46 -39.84
C GLN A 391 -19.80 3.90 -38.55
N SER A 392 -18.98 3.02 -37.97
CA SER A 392 -17.93 3.42 -37.01
C SER A 392 -16.82 2.37 -36.79
N ILE A 393 -16.47 1.58 -37.81
CA ILE A 393 -15.42 0.54 -37.69
C ILE A 393 -13.99 1.13 -37.69
N ASN A 394 -13.80 2.43 -37.91
CA ASN A 394 -12.46 3.04 -38.04
C ASN A 394 -12.03 3.94 -36.87
N SER A 395 -12.04 3.41 -35.64
CA SER A 395 -11.19 3.95 -34.56
C SER A 395 -10.63 2.88 -33.61
N LYS A 396 -10.47 1.65 -34.10
CA LYS A 396 -9.57 0.68 -33.47
C LYS A 396 -8.13 1.00 -33.88
N HIS A 397 -7.60 2.12 -33.38
CA HIS A 397 -6.15 2.19 -33.22
C HIS A 397 -5.79 1.11 -32.22
N SER A 398 -5.05 0.11 -32.68
CA SER A 398 -4.26 -0.76 -31.83
C SER A 398 -3.59 0.10 -30.76
N ALA A 399 -3.98 -0.04 -29.49
CA ALA A 399 -3.20 0.51 -28.39
C ALA A 399 -1.76 0.06 -28.66
N SER A 400 -0.86 1.04 -28.82
CA SER A 400 0.53 0.74 -29.10
C SER A 400 1.09 -0.12 -27.96
N ASP A 401 2.10 -0.97 -28.19
CA ASP A 401 2.69 -1.75 -27.09
C ASP A 401 3.22 -0.84 -25.97
N GLU A 402 3.54 0.42 -26.28
CA GLU A 402 3.83 1.50 -25.33
C GLU A 402 2.64 1.82 -24.41
N ASP A 403 1.41 1.85 -24.92
CA ASP A 403 0.21 2.15 -24.12
C ASP A 403 -0.11 1.04 -23.11
N ARG A 404 0.31 -0.20 -23.38
CA ARG A 404 0.12 -1.34 -22.47
C ARG A 404 1.00 -1.27 -21.23
N LYS A 405 2.12 -0.53 -21.29
CA LYS A 405 3.05 -0.31 -20.18
C LYS A 405 2.72 0.92 -19.34
N LEU A 406 1.71 1.70 -19.75
CA LEU A 406 1.35 2.95 -19.07
C LEU A 406 0.23 2.74 -18.03
N CYS A 407 0.40 3.35 -16.87
CA CYS A 407 -0.68 3.52 -15.90
C CYS A 407 -1.73 4.53 -16.40
N SER A 408 -2.98 4.33 -16.00
CA SER A 408 -4.05 5.31 -16.22
C SER A 408 -4.00 6.41 -15.16
N VAL A 409 -4.52 7.59 -15.48
CA VAL A 409 -4.59 8.70 -14.52
C VAL A 409 -5.48 8.28 -13.34
N GLY A 410 -5.00 8.50 -12.12
CA GLY A 410 -5.66 8.05 -10.90
C GLY A 410 -5.29 6.63 -10.43
N ASP A 411 -4.59 5.84 -11.25
CA ASP A 411 -3.91 4.63 -10.76
C ASP A 411 -2.74 5.02 -9.85
N PHE A 412 -2.35 4.10 -8.95
CA PHE A 412 -1.15 4.27 -8.14
C PHE A 412 -0.42 2.94 -7.96
N TYR A 413 0.88 3.04 -7.71
CA TYR A 413 1.73 1.90 -7.34
C TYR A 413 2.49 2.21 -6.05
N VAL A 414 3.04 1.17 -5.42
CA VAL A 414 3.66 1.29 -4.09
C VAL A 414 5.08 0.75 -4.12
N THR A 415 6.02 1.54 -3.59
CA THR A 415 7.39 1.09 -3.30
C THR A 415 7.63 1.11 -1.79
N LYS A 416 8.36 0.12 -1.27
CA LYS A 416 8.62 -0.11 0.15
C LYS A 416 10.06 0.24 0.48
N HIS A 417 10.28 0.90 1.60
CA HIS A 417 11.60 1.42 1.97
C HIS A 417 11.83 1.34 3.47
N SER A 418 12.98 0.83 3.90
CA SER A 418 13.43 0.89 5.30
C SER A 418 14.53 1.94 5.51
N ASN A 419 15.10 2.44 4.41
CA ASN A 419 16.27 3.31 4.38
C ASN A 419 15.94 4.82 4.35
N LEU A 420 14.64 5.17 4.39
CA LEU A 420 14.12 6.55 4.40
C LEU A 420 13.83 7.06 5.81
N SER A 421 13.88 8.37 6.02
CA SER A 421 13.82 8.96 7.38
C SER A 421 12.51 8.67 8.13
N GLU A 422 11.37 9.09 7.58
CA GLU A 422 10.06 9.09 8.26
C GLU A 422 9.00 8.20 7.58
N ILE A 423 9.39 7.47 6.53
CA ILE A 423 8.47 6.83 5.58
C ILE A 423 8.84 5.36 5.40
N HIS A 424 7.80 4.51 5.34
CA HIS A 424 7.91 3.10 5.00
C HIS A 424 7.42 2.81 3.57
N LEU A 425 6.39 3.54 3.12
CA LEU A 425 5.73 3.32 1.85
C LEU A 425 5.68 4.61 1.02
N ALA A 426 6.15 4.57 -0.21
CA ALA A 426 5.90 5.63 -1.19
C ALA A 426 4.82 5.17 -2.16
N LEU A 427 3.68 5.87 -2.13
CA LEU A 427 2.51 5.67 -2.97
C LEU A 427 2.58 6.65 -4.14
N HIS A 428 2.92 6.13 -5.31
CA HIS A 428 3.11 6.91 -6.53
C HIS A 428 1.79 7.04 -7.27
N LEU A 429 1.12 8.19 -7.12
CA LEU A 429 -0.15 8.49 -7.74
C LEU A 429 0.05 9.09 -9.14
N VAL A 430 -0.53 8.45 -10.15
CA VAL A 430 -0.37 8.84 -11.54
C VAL A 430 -1.29 10.02 -11.87
N VAL A 431 -0.69 11.11 -12.31
CA VAL A 431 -1.34 12.38 -12.61
C VAL A 431 -1.02 12.85 -14.04
N ASP A 432 -1.80 13.81 -14.52
CA ASP A 432 -1.60 14.46 -15.82
C ASP A 432 -1.78 15.97 -15.72
N ASP A 433 -1.64 16.66 -16.86
CA ASP A 433 -1.73 18.11 -16.96
C ASP A 433 -3.13 18.64 -16.64
N SER A 434 -4.16 17.78 -16.54
CA SER A 434 -5.52 18.19 -16.18
C SER A 434 -5.58 18.82 -14.78
N LEU A 435 -4.62 18.50 -13.91
CA LEU A 435 -4.53 19.05 -12.55
C LEU A 435 -4.26 20.56 -12.52
N LYS A 436 -3.68 21.14 -13.58
CA LYS A 436 -3.40 22.57 -13.72
C LYS A 436 -4.68 23.39 -13.89
N SER A 437 -5.73 22.78 -14.46
CA SER A 437 -7.05 23.42 -14.58
C SER A 437 -7.62 23.80 -13.21
N SER A 438 -8.29 24.95 -13.13
CA SER A 438 -8.96 25.41 -11.91
C SER A 438 -10.30 24.71 -11.63
N ASP A 439 -10.82 23.94 -12.59
CA ASP A 439 -12.16 23.34 -12.56
C ASP A 439 -12.15 21.83 -12.29
N ILE A 440 -11.43 21.44 -11.25
CA ILE A 440 -11.43 20.06 -10.77
C ILE A 440 -12.66 19.79 -9.93
N THR A 441 -13.25 18.61 -10.10
CA THR A 441 -14.41 18.13 -9.35
C THR A 441 -14.05 16.91 -8.50
N SER A 442 -14.91 16.55 -7.55
CA SER A 442 -14.71 15.35 -6.71
C SER A 442 -14.66 14.02 -7.49
N ARG A 443 -15.08 14.02 -8.76
CA ARG A 443 -15.02 12.86 -9.67
C ARG A 443 -13.71 12.75 -10.45
N HIS A 444 -12.79 13.68 -10.24
CA HIS A 444 -11.50 13.65 -10.93
C HIS A 444 -10.74 12.35 -10.63
N PRO A 445 -10.14 11.68 -11.64
CA PRO A 445 -9.46 10.40 -11.44
C PRO A 445 -8.40 10.44 -10.33
N THR A 446 -7.62 11.53 -10.22
CA THR A 446 -6.64 11.71 -9.13
C THR A 446 -7.28 11.75 -7.74
N ILE A 447 -8.45 12.39 -7.58
CA ILE A 447 -9.16 12.46 -6.30
C ILE A 447 -9.72 11.08 -5.95
N LEU A 448 -10.22 10.33 -6.93
CA LEU A 448 -10.63 8.94 -6.75
C LEU A 448 -9.43 8.03 -6.45
N GLY A 449 -8.27 8.32 -7.04
CA GLY A 449 -7.00 7.68 -6.71
C GLY A 449 -6.59 7.90 -5.25
N LEU A 450 -6.74 9.12 -4.73
CA LEU A 450 -6.54 9.41 -3.29
C LEU A 450 -7.51 8.63 -2.40
N ARG A 451 -8.78 8.49 -2.79
CA ARG A 451 -9.73 7.63 -2.08
C ARG A 451 -9.23 6.19 -2.03
N ASN A 452 -8.74 5.66 -3.15
CA ASN A 452 -8.20 4.31 -3.22
C ASN A 452 -6.89 4.14 -2.43
N ILE A 453 -6.05 5.18 -2.36
CA ILE A 453 -4.86 5.20 -1.50
C ILE A 453 -5.28 5.12 -0.03
N LEU A 454 -6.19 5.98 0.42
CA LEU A 454 -6.70 5.92 1.81
C LEU A 454 -7.31 4.55 2.12
N LYS A 455 -8.03 3.98 1.15
CA LYS A 455 -8.57 2.62 1.22
C LYS A 455 -7.49 1.58 1.49
N ALA A 456 -6.41 1.62 0.71
CA ALA A 456 -5.28 0.73 0.85
C ALA A 456 -4.56 0.94 2.19
N CYS A 457 -4.35 2.19 2.59
CA CYS A 457 -3.75 2.55 3.87
C CYS A 457 -4.52 1.96 5.06
N CYS A 458 -5.85 2.09 5.09
CA CYS A 458 -6.68 1.51 6.14
C CYS A 458 -6.63 -0.04 6.15
N ARG A 459 -6.55 -0.67 4.98
CA ARG A 459 -6.46 -2.14 4.87
C ARG A 459 -5.11 -2.70 5.31
N HIS A 460 -4.05 -1.91 5.20
CA HIS A 460 -2.67 -2.32 5.44
C HIS A 460 -2.04 -1.62 6.66
N ASP A 461 -2.86 -1.14 7.60
CA ASP A 461 -2.40 -0.57 8.87
C ASP A 461 -1.39 0.58 8.74
N VAL A 462 -1.59 1.42 7.71
CA VAL A 462 -0.86 2.67 7.55
C VAL A 462 -1.53 3.74 8.41
N THR A 463 -0.93 4.05 9.55
CA THR A 463 -1.45 5.00 10.54
C THR A 463 -1.09 6.44 10.22
N THR A 464 -0.03 6.69 9.45
CA THR A 464 0.36 8.05 9.06
C THR A 464 0.41 8.15 7.54
N LEU A 465 -0.36 9.07 6.95
CA LEU A 465 -0.35 9.32 5.52
C LEU A 465 0.00 10.77 5.22
N THR A 466 1.06 10.98 4.46
CA THR A 466 1.55 12.29 4.07
C THR A 466 1.21 12.55 2.60
N LEU A 467 0.50 13.63 2.27
CA LEU A 467 0.06 13.92 0.90
C LEU A 467 0.11 15.41 0.57
N PRO A 468 0.42 15.78 -0.70
CA PRO A 468 0.41 17.17 -1.15
C PRO A 468 -1.03 17.66 -1.35
N ILE A 469 -1.48 18.60 -0.54
CA ILE A 469 -2.89 19.03 -0.50
C ILE A 469 -3.35 19.72 -1.79
N LEU A 470 -2.42 20.36 -2.51
CA LEU A 470 -2.71 21.05 -3.77
C LEU A 470 -2.70 20.12 -4.98
N LEU A 471 -2.33 18.84 -4.79
CA LEU A 471 -2.05 17.90 -5.88
C LEU A 471 -0.97 18.42 -6.84
N THR A 472 -0.02 19.18 -6.30
CA THR A 472 1.21 19.64 -6.97
C THR A 472 2.35 19.68 -5.95
N HIS A 473 3.59 19.51 -6.42
CA HIS A 473 4.80 19.61 -5.56
C HIS A 473 5.41 21.01 -5.57
N GLU A 474 5.15 21.79 -6.64
CA GLU A 474 5.65 23.14 -6.82
C GLU A 474 4.50 24.12 -7.08
N MET A 475 4.75 25.40 -6.82
CA MET A 475 3.85 26.49 -7.16
C MET A 475 4.23 27.04 -8.53
N THR A 476 3.28 27.09 -9.46
CA THR A 476 3.43 27.77 -10.74
C THR A 476 2.81 29.16 -10.68
N GLU A 477 3.21 30.07 -11.58
CA GLU A 477 2.73 31.46 -11.62
C GLU A 477 1.20 31.57 -11.82
N GLU A 478 0.59 30.56 -12.44
CA GLU A 478 -0.85 30.47 -12.69
C GLU A 478 -1.67 30.19 -11.42
N MET A 479 -1.03 29.75 -10.32
CA MET A 479 -1.68 29.35 -9.08
C MET A 479 -1.98 30.56 -8.19
N THR A 480 -3.07 31.27 -8.50
CA THR A 480 -3.58 32.38 -7.68
C THR A 480 -4.04 31.92 -6.28
N ILE A 481 -4.16 32.86 -5.34
CA ILE A 481 -4.69 32.59 -3.98
C ILE A 481 -6.08 31.94 -4.06
N ALA A 482 -6.95 32.40 -4.96
CA ALA A 482 -8.27 31.82 -5.16
C ALA A 482 -8.22 30.37 -5.64
N TRP A 483 -7.28 30.04 -6.53
CA TRP A 483 -7.04 28.67 -6.99
C TRP A 483 -6.63 27.77 -5.81
N VAL A 484 -5.67 28.23 -5.00
CA VAL A 484 -5.15 27.50 -3.83
C VAL A 484 -6.26 27.22 -2.82
N MET A 485 -7.08 28.23 -2.51
CA MET A 485 -8.20 28.08 -1.57
C MET A 485 -9.28 27.12 -2.10
N LYS A 486 -9.71 27.28 -3.36
CA LYS A 486 -10.70 26.39 -4.00
C LYS A 486 -10.20 24.94 -4.04
N ARG A 487 -8.93 24.71 -4.38
CA ARG A 487 -8.31 23.38 -4.42
C ARG A 487 -8.22 22.75 -3.04
N THR A 488 -7.74 23.52 -2.06
CA THR A 488 -7.63 23.09 -0.67
C THR A 488 -8.99 22.67 -0.11
N GLU A 489 -10.01 23.51 -0.29
CA GLU A 489 -11.36 23.22 0.16
C GLU A 489 -11.93 21.95 -0.49
N LEU A 490 -11.75 21.78 -1.80
CA LEU A 490 -12.19 20.59 -2.51
C LEU A 490 -11.53 19.32 -1.97
N VAL A 491 -10.20 19.31 -1.84
CA VAL A 491 -9.44 18.14 -1.38
C VAL A 491 -9.78 17.82 0.08
N LEU A 492 -9.87 18.80 0.97
CA LEU A 492 -10.27 18.60 2.37
C LEU A 492 -11.69 18.04 2.49
N LYS A 493 -12.65 18.53 1.71
CA LYS A 493 -14.02 17.98 1.69
C LYS A 493 -14.05 16.53 1.20
N CYS A 494 -13.27 16.21 0.16
CA CYS A 494 -13.17 14.85 -0.34
C CYS A 494 -12.51 13.92 0.70
N LEU A 495 -11.39 14.34 1.29
CA LEU A 495 -10.70 13.59 2.36
C LEU A 495 -11.63 13.33 3.55
N LYS A 496 -12.39 14.33 4.01
CA LYS A 496 -13.40 14.15 5.06
C LYS A 496 -14.40 13.06 4.70
N GLY A 497 -14.95 13.09 3.48
CA GLY A 497 -15.87 12.07 2.99
C GLY A 497 -15.25 10.68 2.95
N PHE A 498 -14.00 10.56 2.48
CA PHE A 498 -13.28 9.30 2.42
C PHE A 498 -12.97 8.75 3.81
N MET A 499 -12.51 9.57 4.74
CA MET A 499 -12.25 9.17 6.13
C MET A 499 -13.53 8.68 6.82
N MET A 500 -14.66 9.37 6.59
CA MET A 500 -15.96 8.93 7.11
C MET A 500 -16.38 7.59 6.51
N GLU A 501 -16.12 7.36 5.23
CA GLU A 501 -16.37 6.07 4.57
C GLU A 501 -15.50 4.97 5.19
N MET A 502 -14.20 5.21 5.40
CA MET A 502 -13.30 4.20 5.97
C MET A 502 -13.64 3.86 7.42
N ALA A 503 -14.13 4.83 8.20
CA ALA A 503 -14.59 4.58 9.57
C ALA A 503 -15.76 3.58 9.62
N THR A 504 -16.56 3.46 8.55
CA THR A 504 -17.65 2.46 8.49
C THR A 504 -17.15 1.02 8.33
N TRP A 505 -15.88 0.82 7.95
CA TRP A 505 -15.33 -0.52 7.66
C TRP A 505 -14.67 -1.18 8.88
N GLY A 506 -14.83 -0.58 10.07
CA GLY A 506 -14.52 -1.23 11.35
C GLY A 506 -13.06 -1.19 11.79
N THR A 507 -12.14 -0.62 11.00
CA THR A 507 -10.77 -0.35 11.44
C THR A 507 -10.71 1.00 12.16
N ASN A 508 -11.08 1.04 13.44
CA ASN A 508 -11.04 2.23 14.30
C ASN A 508 -9.59 2.63 14.71
N LYS A 509 -8.65 2.65 13.76
CA LYS A 509 -7.28 3.08 14.03
C LYS A 509 -7.17 4.57 13.72
N CYS A 510 -6.64 5.32 14.70
CA CYS A 510 -6.35 6.74 14.55
C CYS A 510 -5.36 6.92 13.39
N THR A 511 -5.81 7.51 12.27
CA THR A 511 -4.90 7.89 11.19
C THR A 511 -4.51 9.35 11.30
N THR A 512 -3.21 9.62 11.30
CA THR A 512 -2.64 10.95 11.15
C THR A 512 -2.49 11.26 9.67
N ILE A 513 -3.19 12.29 9.18
CA ILE A 513 -3.02 12.78 7.81
C ILE A 513 -2.17 14.04 7.84
N GLN A 514 -0.99 13.97 7.23
CA GLN A 514 -0.10 15.10 7.05
C GLN A 514 -0.33 15.73 5.67
N LEU A 515 -0.75 16.97 5.65
CA LEU A 515 -1.07 17.76 4.47
C LEU A 515 0.11 18.67 4.18
N ILE A 516 0.80 18.42 3.06
CA ILE A 516 1.97 19.21 2.67
C ILE A 516 1.57 20.32 1.71
N VAL A 517 2.16 21.47 1.94
CA VAL A 517 2.10 22.65 1.08
C VAL A 517 3.52 23.05 0.66
N PRO A 518 3.75 23.42 -0.62
CA PRO A 518 5.09 23.79 -1.11
C PRO A 518 5.75 24.93 -0.32
N LYS A 519 7.08 24.89 -0.24
CA LYS A 519 7.88 25.94 0.45
C LYS A 519 7.70 27.33 -0.16
N SER A 520 7.33 27.43 -1.43
CA SER A 520 7.10 28.71 -2.12
C SER A 520 5.78 29.39 -1.75
N LEU A 521 4.86 28.74 -1.02
CA LEU A 521 3.59 29.37 -0.64
C LEU A 521 3.80 30.52 0.36
N LEU A 522 3.11 31.63 0.17
CA LEU A 522 3.05 32.75 1.11
C LEU A 522 2.45 32.33 2.47
N GLU A 523 3.01 32.88 3.56
CA GLU A 523 2.58 32.56 4.93
C GLU A 523 1.12 32.92 5.20
N GLN A 524 0.65 34.05 4.67
CA GLN A 524 -0.74 34.48 4.82
C GLN A 524 -1.73 33.47 4.20
N THR A 525 -1.38 32.92 3.03
CA THR A 525 -2.19 31.89 2.37
C THR A 525 -2.15 30.58 3.16
N PHE A 526 -1.01 30.24 3.77
CA PHE A 526 -0.90 29.08 4.66
C PHE A 526 -1.86 29.19 5.86
N TYR A 527 -1.91 30.33 6.56
CA TYR A 527 -2.85 30.51 7.67
C TYR A 527 -4.32 30.49 7.20
N SER A 528 -4.60 31.08 6.03
CA SER A 528 -5.94 31.01 5.42
C SER A 528 -6.37 29.56 5.13
N MET A 529 -5.44 28.71 4.68
CA MET A 529 -5.67 27.27 4.50
C MET A 529 -5.87 26.54 5.83
N ALA A 530 -5.10 26.91 6.86
CA ALA A 530 -5.23 26.32 8.20
C ALA A 530 -6.62 26.60 8.81
N ASP A 531 -7.19 27.79 8.59
CA ASP A 531 -8.54 28.15 9.04
C ASP A 531 -9.66 27.36 8.36
N LEU A 532 -9.40 26.76 7.20
CA LEU A 532 -10.34 25.85 6.53
C LEU A 532 -10.49 24.51 7.25
N LEU A 533 -9.44 24.03 7.94
CA LEU A 533 -9.47 22.75 8.65
C LEU A 533 -10.59 22.68 9.69
N PRO A 534 -10.67 23.58 10.70
CA PRO A 534 -11.76 23.53 11.67
C PRO A 534 -13.12 23.80 11.04
N THR A 535 -13.18 24.60 9.96
CA THR A 535 -14.43 24.93 9.27
C THR A 535 -15.03 23.71 8.56
N ILE A 536 -14.21 22.94 7.84
CA ILE A 536 -14.65 21.77 7.08
C ILE A 536 -14.87 20.57 7.99
N PHE A 537 -14.01 20.36 8.98
CA PHE A 537 -14.04 19.19 9.86
C PHE A 537 -14.90 19.37 11.12
N ARG A 538 -15.59 20.51 11.28
CA ARG A 538 -16.53 20.72 12.39
C ARG A 538 -17.59 19.63 12.44
N GLU A 539 -17.85 19.12 13.64
CA GLU A 539 -19.00 18.25 13.90
C GLU A 539 -20.30 19.00 13.53
N SER A 540 -21.11 18.41 12.65
CA SER A 540 -22.51 18.81 12.52
C SER A 540 -23.17 18.57 13.87
N ARG A 541 -23.60 19.65 14.54
CA ARG A 541 -24.37 19.59 15.79
C ARG A 541 -25.44 18.51 15.63
N THR A 542 -25.41 17.50 16.49
CA THR A 542 -26.56 16.60 16.63
C THR A 542 -27.75 17.47 16.97
N VAL A 543 -28.78 17.43 16.13
CA VAL A 543 -30.07 18.03 16.48
C VAL A 543 -30.52 17.30 17.74
N THR A 544 -30.49 17.99 18.88
CA THR A 544 -31.22 17.57 20.07
C THR A 544 -32.69 17.56 19.67
N LEU A 545 -33.20 16.38 19.33
CA LEU A 545 -34.64 16.13 19.34
C LEU A 545 -35.04 16.28 20.80
N ASN A 546 -35.57 17.46 21.15
CA ASN A 546 -36.29 17.65 22.40
C ASN A 546 -37.49 16.71 22.33
N ILE A 547 -37.42 15.62 23.09
CA ILE A 547 -38.58 14.78 23.43
C ILE A 547 -39.31 15.46 24.57
#